data_AF-X1U7V2-F1
#
_entry.id   AF-X1U7V2-F1
#
_cell.length_a   1.000
_cell.length_b   1.000
_cell.length_c   1.000
_cell.angle_alpha   90.00
_cell.angle_beta   90.00
_cell.angle_gamma   90.00
#
_symmetry.space_group_name_H-M   'P 1'
#
loop_
_entity.id
_entity.type
_entity.pdbx_description
1 polymer ?
#
loop_
_entity_poly.entity_id
_entity_poly.type
_entity_poly.pdbx_seq_one_letter_code
_entity_poly.pdbx_strand_id
1 'polypeptide(L)'
;FEGKGFQIDYGIPVEKDNYSQYRYLPFVNGGAMLVDRKIFLGAGGFDEDFFAYYEDVDFGWRLWVLGYKVVFAPESIVYHHHHGTSKIFSEDKLRFLKERNSLYSIFKNYDDENLPKILSASLASVFNRVFVDLKFDYENYYDLKISNIQKAKDLSMKIDKEIDNLKISKEPLSSIMAVKDFLDNLPELQKKREEIQKKRRRDDKAVFTYFKGQFLAVSPDKEYQKNQIELLKSLGIYKVFEKKIKRKLLIVSNEIVSREMAGPAIRVWNFAKILSEYIDV
;
A
#
# COMPACT_ATOMS: atom_id res chain seq x y z
N PHE A 1 3.38 0.37 3.16
CA PHE A 1 2.60 -0.51 2.28
C PHE A 1 2.27 0.32 1.06
N GLU A 2 3.01 0.17 -0.04
CA GLU A 2 2.79 0.93 -1.29
C GLU A 2 1.50 0.49 -2.03
N GLY A 3 0.46 0.08 -1.30
CA GLY A 3 -0.75 -0.47 -1.89
C GLY A 3 -0.52 -1.76 -2.68
N LYS A 4 0.59 -2.49 -2.46
CA LYS A 4 0.98 -3.70 -3.20
C LYS A 4 0.60 -4.97 -2.44
N GLY A 5 -0.03 -5.92 -3.11
CA GLY A 5 -0.42 -7.21 -2.55
C GLY A 5 0.55 -8.30 -3.00
N PHE A 6 1.18 -8.98 -2.05
CA PHE A 6 2.09 -10.09 -2.31
C PHE A 6 1.49 -11.41 -1.83
N GLN A 7 1.62 -12.45 -2.64
CA GLN A 7 1.35 -13.81 -2.22
C GLN A 7 2.60 -14.37 -1.54
N ILE A 8 2.52 -14.55 -0.22
CA ILE A 8 3.58 -15.17 0.56
C ILE A 8 3.57 -16.68 0.25
N ASP A 9 4.76 -17.28 0.13
CA ASP A 9 4.96 -18.71 -0.13
C ASP A 9 4.32 -19.24 -1.42
N TYR A 10 4.10 -18.38 -2.40
CA TYR A 10 3.59 -18.80 -3.71
C TYR A 10 4.50 -19.85 -4.35
N GLY A 11 3.91 -20.97 -4.77
CA GLY A 11 4.62 -22.09 -5.39
C GLY A 11 5.35 -23.01 -4.41
N ILE A 12 5.30 -22.72 -3.11
CA ILE A 12 5.86 -23.58 -2.07
C ILE A 12 4.80 -24.60 -1.62
N PRO A 13 5.14 -25.89 -1.48
CA PRO A 13 4.24 -26.89 -0.91
C PRO A 13 3.78 -26.51 0.50
N VAL A 14 2.51 -26.76 0.80
CA VAL A 14 1.97 -26.49 2.15
C VAL A 14 2.51 -27.55 3.12
N GLU A 15 3.45 -27.15 3.98
CA GLU A 15 3.77 -27.91 5.19
C GLU A 15 2.70 -27.66 6.26
N LYS A 16 2.20 -28.73 6.91
CA LYS A 16 1.03 -28.69 7.80
C LYS A 16 1.15 -27.68 8.95
N ASP A 17 2.35 -27.35 9.39
CA ASP A 17 2.55 -26.56 10.61
C ASP A 17 2.61 -25.04 10.37
N ASN A 18 2.94 -24.58 9.15
CA ASN A 18 3.15 -23.16 8.83
C ASN A 18 1.86 -22.33 8.78
N TYR A 19 0.70 -22.99 8.68
CA TYR A 19 -0.61 -22.37 8.47
C TYR A 19 -1.68 -22.91 9.41
N SER A 20 -1.32 -23.22 10.65
CA SER A 20 -2.21 -23.83 11.66
C SER A 20 -2.89 -22.81 12.59
N GLN A 21 -2.50 -21.53 12.55
CA GLN A 21 -2.94 -20.53 13.51
C GLN A 21 -3.82 -19.44 12.88
N TYR A 22 -4.89 -19.08 13.62
CA TYR A 22 -5.68 -17.90 13.34
C TYR A 22 -4.81 -16.65 13.47
N ARG A 23 -4.84 -15.79 12.45
CA ARG A 23 -4.08 -14.54 12.45
C ARG A 23 -4.78 -13.43 11.71
N TYR A 24 -4.52 -12.20 12.12
CA TYR A 24 -4.95 -11.04 11.36
C TYR A 24 -4.14 -10.89 10.08
N LEU A 25 -4.83 -10.59 9.00
CA LEU A 25 -4.22 -10.31 7.70
C LEU A 25 -4.67 -8.93 7.19
N PRO A 26 -3.86 -8.28 6.34
CA PRO A 26 -4.23 -7.02 5.72
C PRO A 26 -5.45 -7.14 4.80
N PHE A 27 -5.53 -8.26 4.08
CA PHE A 27 -6.59 -8.65 3.16
C PHE A 27 -6.52 -10.18 3.00
N VAL A 28 -7.53 -10.76 2.40
CA VAL A 28 -7.58 -12.19 2.03
C VAL A 28 -7.95 -12.31 0.57
N ASN A 29 -7.62 -13.44 -0.05
CA ASN A 29 -8.00 -13.71 -1.43
C ASN A 29 -9.53 -13.68 -1.59
N GLY A 30 -10.03 -12.93 -2.56
CA GLY A 30 -11.47 -12.81 -2.82
C GLY A 30 -12.17 -14.15 -3.14
N GLY A 31 -11.46 -15.10 -3.74
CA GLY A 31 -11.98 -16.45 -4.05
C GLY A 31 -12.13 -17.38 -2.84
N ALA A 32 -11.63 -16.98 -1.68
CA ALA A 32 -11.73 -17.72 -0.42
C ALA A 32 -12.05 -16.78 0.75
N MET A 33 -13.07 -15.95 0.57
CA MET A 33 -13.51 -14.94 1.54
C MET A 33 -14.94 -15.19 2.03
N LEU A 34 -15.16 -15.06 3.33
CA LEU A 34 -16.50 -14.99 3.93
C LEU A 34 -16.64 -13.67 4.68
N VAL A 35 -17.73 -12.95 4.43
CA VAL A 35 -18.02 -11.66 5.04
C VAL A 35 -19.51 -11.52 5.33
N ASP A 36 -19.86 -10.93 6.48
CA ASP A 36 -21.25 -10.63 6.80
C ASP A 36 -21.84 -9.67 5.75
N ARG A 37 -23.05 -9.97 5.27
CA ARG A 37 -23.70 -9.20 4.20
C ARG A 37 -23.88 -7.73 4.58
N LYS A 38 -24.24 -7.42 5.82
CA LYS A 38 -24.44 -6.03 6.26
C LYS A 38 -23.11 -5.29 6.31
N ILE A 39 -22.02 -5.95 6.73
CA ILE A 39 -20.67 -5.38 6.69
C ILE A 39 -20.23 -5.14 5.25
N PHE A 40 -20.40 -6.11 4.35
CA PHE A 40 -20.02 -5.99 2.93
C PHE A 40 -20.74 -4.80 2.27
N LEU A 41 -22.07 -4.75 2.38
CA LEU A 41 -22.86 -3.65 1.80
C LEU A 41 -22.58 -2.32 2.49
N GLY A 42 -22.40 -2.31 3.82
CA GLY A 42 -22.09 -1.10 4.58
C GLY A 42 -20.71 -0.51 4.27
N ALA A 43 -19.76 -1.35 3.85
CA ALA A 43 -18.44 -0.96 3.39
C ALA A 43 -18.39 -0.57 1.89
N GLY A 44 -19.52 -0.68 1.16
CA GLY A 44 -19.60 -0.35 -0.26
C GLY A 44 -19.19 -1.49 -1.22
N GLY A 45 -19.18 -2.74 -0.74
CA GLY A 45 -18.89 -3.92 -1.57
C GLY A 45 -17.45 -3.99 -2.09
N PHE A 46 -17.24 -4.61 -3.25
CA PHE A 46 -16.00 -4.45 -4.02
C PHE A 46 -16.10 -3.18 -4.88
N ASP A 47 -14.97 -2.52 -5.12
CA ASP A 47 -14.94 -1.35 -5.99
C ASP A 47 -14.90 -1.78 -7.46
N GLU A 48 -15.94 -1.45 -8.22
CA GLU A 48 -16.11 -1.88 -9.61
C GLU A 48 -15.04 -1.30 -10.56
N ASP A 49 -14.38 -0.20 -10.18
CA ASP A 49 -13.30 0.41 -10.99
C ASP A 49 -12.07 -0.51 -11.12
N PHE A 50 -11.91 -1.47 -10.20
CA PHE A 50 -10.72 -2.32 -10.17
C PHE A 50 -10.74 -3.34 -11.31
N PHE A 51 -11.93 -3.72 -11.81
CA PHE A 51 -12.18 -4.76 -12.82
C PHE A 51 -11.59 -6.15 -12.49
N ALA A 52 -10.26 -6.24 -12.27
CA ALA A 52 -9.53 -7.41 -11.81
C ALA A 52 -8.25 -7.01 -11.06
N TYR A 53 -7.85 -7.86 -10.11
CA TYR A 53 -6.72 -7.69 -9.18
C TYR A 53 -6.91 -6.53 -8.20
N TYR A 54 -6.47 -6.74 -6.97
CA TYR A 54 -6.46 -5.73 -5.90
C TYR A 54 -7.84 -5.28 -5.41
N GLU A 55 -8.95 -5.76 -5.97
CA GLU A 55 -10.28 -5.52 -5.42
C GLU A 55 -10.40 -6.08 -4.00
N ASP A 56 -9.77 -7.23 -3.76
CA ASP A 56 -9.68 -7.89 -2.47
C ASP A 56 -8.69 -7.20 -1.52
N VAL A 57 -7.57 -6.68 -2.05
CA VAL A 57 -6.61 -5.84 -1.31
C VAL A 57 -7.26 -4.56 -0.81
N ASP A 58 -7.93 -3.81 -1.70
CA ASP A 58 -8.65 -2.58 -1.37
C ASP A 58 -9.75 -2.86 -0.34
N PHE A 59 -10.58 -3.88 -0.59
CA PHE A 59 -11.66 -4.22 0.31
C PHE A 59 -11.16 -4.62 1.71
N GLY A 60 -10.15 -5.49 1.78
CA GLY A 60 -9.56 -5.92 3.05
C GLY A 60 -8.97 -4.75 3.85
N TRP A 61 -8.22 -3.86 3.18
CA TRP A 61 -7.70 -2.65 3.82
C TRP A 61 -8.82 -1.71 4.26
N ARG A 62 -9.82 -1.48 3.42
CA ARG A 62 -10.99 -0.65 3.75
C ARG A 62 -11.74 -1.19 4.97
N LEU A 63 -11.89 -2.51 5.11
CA LEU A 63 -12.46 -3.12 6.31
C LEU A 63 -11.68 -2.75 7.58
N TRP A 64 -10.34 -2.75 7.52
CA TRP A 64 -9.50 -2.31 8.63
C TRP A 64 -9.71 -0.84 8.98
N VAL A 65 -9.75 0.03 7.97
CA VAL A 65 -10.01 1.49 8.11
C VAL A 65 -11.36 1.74 8.78
N LEU A 66 -12.39 0.98 8.39
CA LEU A 66 -13.76 1.05 8.94
C LEU A 66 -13.92 0.38 10.32
N GLY A 67 -12.85 -0.20 10.89
CA GLY A 67 -12.86 -0.78 12.23
C GLY A 67 -13.18 -2.28 12.30
N TYR A 68 -13.36 -2.96 11.15
CA TYR A 68 -13.50 -4.42 11.07
C TYR A 68 -12.16 -5.13 11.01
N LYS A 69 -12.13 -6.43 11.23
CA LYS A 69 -10.89 -7.21 11.20
C LYS A 69 -10.98 -8.24 10.09
N VAL A 70 -9.85 -8.45 9.41
CA VAL A 70 -9.69 -9.53 8.44
C VAL A 70 -8.86 -10.63 9.10
N VAL A 71 -9.38 -11.85 9.08
CA VAL A 71 -8.82 -13.00 9.82
C VAL A 71 -8.57 -14.15 8.86
N PHE A 72 -7.38 -14.73 8.95
CA PHE A 72 -7.05 -16.02 8.34
C PHE A 72 -7.62 -17.15 9.19
N ALA A 73 -8.45 -18.00 8.60
CA ALA A 73 -9.04 -19.18 9.25
C ALA A 73 -8.35 -20.45 8.74
N PRO A 74 -7.38 -21.01 9.49
CA PRO A 74 -6.54 -22.11 9.02
C PRO A 74 -7.30 -23.42 8.76
N GLU A 75 -8.43 -23.61 9.45
CA GLU A 75 -9.26 -24.82 9.35
C GLU A 75 -10.21 -24.80 8.13
N SER A 76 -10.41 -23.64 7.50
CA SER A 76 -11.29 -23.47 6.36
C SER A 76 -10.51 -23.58 5.04
N ILE A 77 -10.48 -24.77 4.48
CA ILE A 77 -9.70 -25.06 3.26
C ILE A 77 -10.57 -24.90 2.00
N VAL A 78 -10.13 -24.07 1.07
CA VAL A 78 -10.73 -23.88 -0.25
C VAL A 78 -9.74 -24.27 -1.33
N TYR A 79 -10.14 -25.15 -2.26
CA TYR A 79 -9.35 -25.50 -3.42
C TYR A 79 -9.70 -24.58 -4.58
N HIS A 80 -8.76 -23.74 -4.99
CA HIS A 80 -8.94 -22.79 -6.07
C HIS A 80 -8.13 -23.22 -7.30
N HIS A 81 -8.79 -23.34 -8.45
CA HIS A 81 -8.10 -23.61 -9.71
C HIS A 81 -7.49 -22.31 -10.25
N HIS A 82 -6.22 -22.06 -9.92
CA HIS A 82 -5.54 -20.79 -10.17
C HIS A 82 -5.50 -20.39 -11.68
N HIS A 83 -5.35 -19.07 -11.91
CA HIS A 83 -5.03 -18.45 -13.21
C HIS A 83 -6.12 -18.46 -14.29
N GLY A 84 -7.41 -18.49 -13.94
CA GLY A 84 -8.48 -18.28 -14.93
C GLY A 84 -8.33 -16.94 -15.67
N THR A 85 -8.29 -15.84 -14.93
CA THR A 85 -8.21 -14.48 -15.47
C THR A 85 -6.78 -14.10 -15.91
N SER A 86 -5.75 -14.50 -15.16
CA SER A 86 -4.36 -14.16 -15.47
C SER A 86 -3.86 -14.71 -16.81
N LYS A 87 -4.39 -15.85 -17.28
CA LYS A 87 -4.01 -16.43 -18.57
C LYS A 87 -4.49 -15.63 -19.78
N ILE A 88 -5.49 -14.76 -19.58
CA ILE A 88 -6.10 -13.95 -20.64
C ILE A 88 -5.29 -12.68 -20.90
N PHE A 89 -4.61 -12.17 -19.87
CA PHE A 89 -3.87 -10.91 -19.94
C PHE A 89 -2.38 -11.13 -20.17
N SER A 90 -1.81 -10.33 -21.07
CA SER A 90 -0.37 -10.23 -21.23
C SER A 90 0.26 -9.51 -20.03
N GLU A 91 1.55 -9.75 -19.79
CA GLU A 91 2.29 -9.20 -18.64
C GLU A 91 2.22 -7.66 -18.55
N ASP A 92 2.21 -6.97 -19.68
CA ASP A 92 2.06 -5.51 -19.76
C ASP A 92 0.69 -5.04 -19.24
N LYS A 93 -0.39 -5.71 -19.63
CA LYS A 93 -1.74 -5.43 -19.11
C LYS A 93 -1.86 -5.74 -17.63
N LEU A 94 -1.24 -6.84 -17.18
CA LEU A 94 -1.18 -7.17 -15.75
C LEU A 94 -0.43 -6.11 -14.97
N ARG A 95 0.70 -5.61 -15.49
CA ARG A 95 1.45 -4.51 -14.87
C ARG A 95 0.60 -3.24 -14.77
N PHE A 96 -0.09 -2.85 -15.85
CA PHE A 96 -1.01 -1.71 -15.85
C PHE A 96 -2.04 -1.82 -14.71
N LEU A 97 -2.77 -2.94 -14.65
CA LEU A 97 -3.80 -3.17 -13.63
C LEU A 97 -3.22 -3.13 -12.21
N LYS A 98 -2.11 -3.84 -11.96
CA LYS A 98 -1.47 -3.92 -10.63
C LYS A 98 -0.93 -2.56 -10.16
N GLU A 99 -0.44 -1.72 -11.06
CA GLU A 99 0.07 -0.39 -10.69
C GLU A 99 -1.06 0.61 -10.47
N ARG A 100 -2.02 0.67 -11.40
CA ARG A 100 -3.21 1.52 -11.28
C ARG A 100 -3.99 1.21 -10.00
N ASN A 101 -4.35 -0.05 -9.78
CA ASN A 101 -5.21 -0.45 -8.67
C ASN A 101 -4.52 -0.26 -7.30
N SER A 102 -3.19 -0.37 -7.27
CA SER A 102 -2.37 -0.06 -6.09
C SER A 102 -2.42 1.42 -5.74
N LEU A 103 -2.32 2.32 -6.74
CA LEU A 103 -2.49 3.77 -6.54
C LEU A 103 -3.91 4.11 -6.07
N TYR A 104 -4.93 3.46 -6.63
CA TYR A 104 -6.32 3.64 -6.20
C TYR A 104 -6.50 3.26 -4.73
N SER A 105 -5.93 2.12 -4.34
CA SER A 105 -5.97 1.62 -2.96
C SER A 105 -5.27 2.59 -2.00
N ILE A 106 -4.08 3.09 -2.37
CA ILE A 106 -3.34 4.09 -1.59
C ILE A 106 -4.19 5.35 -1.40
N PHE A 107 -4.67 5.90 -2.51
CA PHE A 107 -5.37 7.18 -2.52
C PHE A 107 -6.68 7.13 -1.76
N LYS A 108 -7.41 6.01 -1.80
CA LYS A 108 -8.66 5.88 -1.05
C LYS A 108 -8.46 5.64 0.44
N ASN A 109 -7.46 4.85 0.83
CA ASN A 109 -7.41 4.24 2.16
C ASN A 109 -6.38 4.82 3.13
N TYR A 110 -5.31 5.50 2.69
CA TYR A 110 -4.42 6.21 3.63
C TYR A 110 -5.15 7.39 4.31
N ASP A 111 -4.78 7.80 5.51
CA ASP A 111 -5.31 9.01 6.16
C ASP A 111 -4.68 10.26 5.54
N ASP A 112 -5.21 11.44 5.88
CA ASP A 112 -4.76 12.71 5.28
C ASP A 112 -3.32 13.08 5.68
N GLU A 113 -2.85 12.61 6.85
CA GLU A 113 -1.50 12.87 7.33
C GLU A 113 -0.46 12.08 6.52
N ASN A 114 -0.75 10.82 6.24
CA ASN A 114 0.20 9.90 5.61
C ASN A 114 0.08 9.85 4.08
N LEU A 115 -1.10 10.15 3.52
CA LEU A 115 -1.34 10.06 2.08
C LEU A 115 -0.29 10.80 1.25
N PRO A 116 0.05 12.09 1.50
CA PRO A 116 0.99 12.81 0.64
C PRO A 116 2.38 12.15 0.58
N LYS A 117 2.87 11.63 1.71
CA LYS A 117 4.17 10.94 1.80
C LYS A 117 4.14 9.61 1.07
N ILE A 118 3.09 8.82 1.28
CA ILE A 118 3.00 7.48 0.68
C ILE A 118 2.71 7.58 -0.82
N LEU A 119 1.85 8.51 -1.24
CA LEU A 119 1.53 8.70 -2.66
C LEU A 119 2.76 9.18 -3.43
N SER A 120 3.52 10.16 -2.90
CA SER A 120 4.76 10.62 -3.53
C SER A 120 5.81 9.51 -3.63
N ALA A 121 6.02 8.73 -2.56
CA ALA A 121 6.89 7.56 -2.59
C ALA A 121 6.43 6.51 -3.61
N SER A 122 5.12 6.23 -3.68
CA SER A 122 4.58 5.22 -4.59
C SER A 122 4.69 5.63 -6.05
N LEU A 123 4.44 6.90 -6.37
CA LEU A 123 4.66 7.46 -7.71
C LEU A 123 6.16 7.42 -8.07
N ALA A 124 7.03 7.81 -7.15
CA ALA A 124 8.48 7.73 -7.36
C ALA A 124 8.97 6.29 -7.55
N SER A 125 8.41 5.30 -6.83
CA SER A 125 8.69 3.88 -7.04
C SER A 125 8.23 3.41 -8.43
N VAL A 126 7.08 3.87 -8.94
CA VAL A 126 6.65 3.59 -10.32
C VAL A 126 7.65 4.15 -11.34
N PHE A 127 8.08 5.40 -11.18
CA PHE A 127 9.06 5.99 -12.09
C PHE A 127 10.46 5.35 -11.98
N ASN A 128 10.90 4.98 -10.78
CA ASN A 128 12.12 4.20 -10.60
C ASN A 128 12.07 2.91 -11.44
N ARG A 129 10.92 2.23 -11.47
CA ARG A 129 10.72 1.04 -12.31
C ARG A 129 10.81 1.37 -13.80
N VAL A 130 10.12 2.43 -14.23
CA VAL A 130 10.14 2.90 -15.62
C VAL A 130 11.57 3.19 -16.08
N PHE A 131 12.38 3.89 -15.27
CA PHE A 131 13.75 4.25 -15.65
C PHE A 131 14.68 3.03 -15.70
N VAL A 132 14.55 2.10 -14.75
CA VAL A 132 15.28 0.82 -14.78
C VAL A 132 14.93 -0.01 -16.02
N ASP A 133 13.65 -0.01 -16.43
CA ASP A 133 13.22 -0.75 -17.63
C ASP A 133 13.65 -0.07 -18.93
N LEU A 134 13.66 1.26 -18.98
CA LEU A 134 14.09 2.03 -20.15
C LEU A 134 15.60 1.93 -20.42
N LYS A 135 16.41 1.76 -19.37
CA LYS A 135 17.89 1.70 -19.45
C LYS A 135 18.50 2.84 -20.27
N PHE A 136 17.88 4.03 -20.18
CA PHE A 136 18.31 5.20 -20.91
C PHE A 136 19.50 5.87 -20.21
N ASP A 137 20.61 6.02 -20.91
CA ASP A 137 21.83 6.67 -20.40
C ASP A 137 21.67 8.20 -20.44
N TYR A 138 20.94 8.72 -19.45
CA TYR A 138 20.67 10.15 -19.34
C TYR A 138 21.91 10.96 -18.94
N GLU A 139 22.91 10.35 -18.29
CA GLU A 139 24.12 11.05 -17.86
C GLU A 139 24.99 11.44 -19.05
N ASN A 140 25.13 10.52 -20.01
CA ASN A 140 25.80 10.84 -21.27
C ASN A 140 24.93 11.76 -22.14
N TYR A 141 23.60 11.58 -22.16
CA TYR A 141 22.71 12.44 -22.95
C TYR A 141 22.72 13.89 -22.49
N TYR A 142 22.53 14.12 -21.20
CA TYR A 142 22.51 15.44 -20.58
C TYR A 142 23.89 15.81 -20.01
N ASP A 143 24.99 15.39 -20.65
CA ASP A 143 26.33 15.82 -20.23
C ASP A 143 26.53 17.32 -20.54
N LEU A 144 26.11 18.15 -19.59
CA LEU A 144 26.25 19.60 -19.65
C LEU A 144 27.71 20.07 -19.44
N LYS A 145 28.66 19.16 -19.14
CA LYS A 145 30.06 19.50 -18.86
C LYS A 145 30.93 19.46 -20.11
N ILE A 146 30.38 19.14 -21.28
CA ILE A 146 31.12 19.09 -22.53
C ILE A 146 31.59 20.50 -22.92
N SER A 147 32.90 20.74 -22.77
CA SER A 147 33.54 22.00 -23.13
C SER A 147 33.97 22.08 -24.60
N ASN A 148 34.04 20.94 -25.30
CA ASN A 148 34.43 20.89 -26.70
C ASN A 148 33.18 20.94 -27.61
N ILE A 149 33.02 22.06 -28.31
CA ILE A 149 31.88 22.34 -29.21
C ILE A 149 31.70 21.26 -30.28
N GLN A 150 32.79 20.71 -30.84
CA GLN A 150 32.70 19.67 -31.85
C GLN A 150 32.19 18.36 -31.24
N LYS A 151 32.73 17.95 -30.09
CA LYS A 151 32.22 16.78 -29.36
C LYS A 151 30.76 16.94 -28.94
N ALA A 152 30.35 18.14 -28.53
CA ALA A 152 28.96 18.42 -28.19
C ALA A 152 28.03 18.26 -29.41
N LYS A 153 28.44 18.77 -30.58
CA LYS A 153 27.69 18.61 -31.83
C LYS A 153 27.62 17.15 -32.28
N ASP A 154 28.74 16.44 -32.22
CA ASP A 154 28.82 15.02 -32.61
C ASP A 154 27.95 14.15 -31.69
N LEU A 155 27.98 14.43 -30.38
CA LEU A 155 27.13 13.76 -29.40
C LEU A 155 25.65 14.05 -29.66
N SER A 156 25.27 15.32 -29.83
CA SER A 156 23.90 15.72 -30.16
C SER A 156 23.38 15.00 -31.41
N MET A 157 24.15 14.99 -32.51
CA MET A 157 23.74 14.34 -33.76
C MET A 157 23.61 12.81 -33.64
N LYS A 158 24.50 12.17 -32.89
CA LYS A 158 24.42 10.72 -32.63
C LYS A 158 23.17 10.40 -31.82
N ILE A 159 22.92 11.21 -30.81
CA ILE A 159 21.84 11.05 -29.86
C ILE A 159 20.47 11.33 -30.48
N ASP A 160 20.34 12.36 -31.33
CA ASP A 160 19.08 12.66 -32.02
C ASP A 160 18.62 11.44 -32.83
N LYS A 161 19.55 10.77 -33.51
CA LYS A 161 19.27 9.51 -34.22
C LYS A 161 18.91 8.36 -33.28
N GLU A 162 19.47 8.30 -32.07
CA GLU A 162 19.14 7.27 -31.08
C GLU A 162 17.75 7.51 -30.45
N ILE A 163 17.38 8.77 -30.18
CA ILE A 163 16.06 9.15 -29.65
C ILE A 163 14.96 8.93 -30.68
N ASP A 164 15.17 9.35 -31.93
CA ASP A 164 14.18 9.16 -33.00
C ASP A 164 13.81 7.68 -33.18
N ASN A 165 14.72 6.78 -32.80
CA ASN A 165 14.54 5.33 -32.84
C ASN A 165 14.26 4.69 -31.47
N LEU A 166 14.14 5.48 -30.39
CA LEU A 166 13.91 4.97 -29.05
C LEU A 166 12.51 4.34 -28.96
N LYS A 167 12.48 3.01 -28.88
CA LYS A 167 11.25 2.25 -28.71
C LYS A 167 11.01 2.01 -27.22
N ILE A 168 9.96 2.62 -26.68
CA ILE A 168 9.47 2.31 -25.34
C ILE A 168 8.82 0.92 -25.39
N SER A 169 9.34 -0.02 -24.61
CA SER A 169 8.74 -1.35 -24.46
C SER A 169 7.37 -1.27 -23.76
N LYS A 170 6.60 -2.35 -23.83
CA LYS A 170 5.21 -2.35 -23.35
C LYS A 170 5.11 -2.14 -21.85
N GLU A 171 6.09 -2.61 -21.09
CA GLU A 171 6.14 -2.60 -19.64
C GLU A 171 6.28 -1.18 -19.05
N PRO A 172 7.30 -0.37 -19.39
CA PRO A 172 7.39 1.03 -18.95
C PRO A 172 6.22 1.87 -19.46
N LEU A 173 5.74 1.63 -20.69
CA LEU A 173 4.54 2.29 -21.19
C LEU A 173 3.32 1.98 -20.31
N SER A 174 3.13 0.71 -19.91
CA SER A 174 2.03 0.30 -19.04
C SER A 174 2.08 0.96 -17.67
N SER A 175 3.28 1.13 -17.11
CA SER A 175 3.48 1.85 -15.84
C SER A 175 3.11 3.33 -15.96
N ILE A 176 3.54 4.00 -17.03
CA ILE A 176 3.19 5.41 -17.29
C ILE A 176 1.68 5.56 -17.51
N MET A 177 1.07 4.65 -18.28
CA MET A 177 -0.38 4.67 -18.52
C MET A 177 -1.18 4.40 -17.25
N ALA A 178 -0.69 3.56 -16.33
CA ALA A 178 -1.33 3.34 -15.05
C ALA A 178 -1.36 4.61 -14.18
N VAL A 179 -0.27 5.39 -14.19
CA VAL A 179 -0.23 6.71 -13.52
C VAL A 179 -1.18 7.67 -14.22
N LYS A 180 -1.20 7.71 -15.55
CA LYS A 180 -2.12 8.58 -16.29
C LYS A 180 -3.58 8.26 -15.96
N ASP A 181 -3.96 6.99 -15.98
CA ASP A 181 -5.30 6.53 -15.64
C ASP A 181 -5.70 6.96 -14.21
N PHE A 182 -4.78 6.82 -13.25
CA PHE A 182 -4.98 7.35 -11.90
C PHE A 182 -5.22 8.85 -11.88
N LEU A 183 -4.45 9.64 -12.62
CA LEU A 183 -4.63 11.09 -12.70
C LEU A 183 -5.95 11.49 -13.35
N ASP A 184 -6.35 10.80 -14.42
CA ASP A 184 -7.60 11.04 -15.14
C ASP A 184 -8.83 10.77 -14.24
N ASN A 185 -8.71 9.82 -13.30
CA ASN A 185 -9.79 9.40 -12.40
C ASN A 185 -9.73 10.03 -10.99
N LEU A 186 -8.77 10.92 -10.72
CA LEU A 186 -8.60 11.59 -9.42
C LEU A 186 -9.90 12.19 -8.85
N PRO A 187 -10.75 12.91 -9.63
CA PRO A 187 -11.98 13.50 -9.10
C PRO A 187 -12.97 12.45 -8.56
N GLU A 188 -13.08 11.30 -9.21
CA GLU A 188 -13.99 10.25 -8.76
C GLU A 188 -13.41 9.48 -7.56
N LEU A 189 -12.11 9.22 -7.58
CA LEU A 189 -11.38 8.66 -6.45
C LEU A 189 -11.48 9.55 -5.20
N GLN A 190 -11.49 10.87 -5.37
CA GLN A 190 -11.66 11.83 -4.28
C GLN A 190 -13.02 11.68 -3.59
N LYS A 191 -14.11 11.53 -4.35
CA LYS A 191 -15.44 11.28 -3.76
C LYS A 191 -15.47 9.97 -2.96
N LYS A 192 -14.90 8.90 -3.54
CA LYS A 192 -14.80 7.59 -2.86
C LYS A 192 -13.95 7.69 -1.59
N ARG A 193 -12.83 8.40 -1.65
CA ARG A 193 -11.97 8.69 -0.50
C ARG A 193 -12.75 9.38 0.60
N GLU A 194 -13.47 10.46 0.29
CA GLU A 194 -14.24 11.23 1.27
C GLU A 194 -15.24 10.34 2.04
N GLU A 195 -15.96 9.47 1.35
CA GLU A 195 -16.88 8.53 1.99
C GLU A 195 -16.19 7.52 2.91
N ILE A 196 -15.01 7.03 2.52
CA ILE A 196 -14.19 6.13 3.34
C ILE A 196 -13.66 6.87 4.58
N GLN A 197 -13.09 8.07 4.40
CA GLN A 197 -12.49 8.84 5.48
C GLN A 197 -13.53 9.34 6.49
N LYS A 198 -14.74 9.73 6.05
CA LYS A 198 -15.87 10.07 6.95
C LYS A 198 -16.25 8.93 7.90
N LYS A 199 -16.09 7.68 7.45
CA LYS A 199 -16.44 6.47 8.20
C LYS A 199 -15.24 5.83 8.89
N ARG A 200 -14.03 6.40 8.75
CA ARG A 200 -12.79 5.88 9.33
C ARG A 200 -12.94 5.73 10.84
N ARG A 201 -12.54 4.55 11.34
CA ARG A 201 -12.51 4.23 12.78
C ARG A 201 -11.12 3.89 13.30
N ARG A 202 -10.15 3.69 12.41
CA ARG A 202 -8.75 3.41 12.77
C ARG A 202 -7.81 4.35 12.06
N ASP A 203 -6.77 4.77 12.76
CA ASP A 203 -5.62 5.43 12.12
C ASP A 203 -4.83 4.41 11.28
N ASP A 204 -4.03 4.91 10.35
CA ASP A 204 -3.23 4.04 9.48
C ASP A 204 -2.29 3.13 10.25
N LYS A 205 -1.77 3.60 11.38
CA LYS A 205 -0.86 2.85 12.24
C LYS A 205 -1.52 1.61 12.85
N ALA A 206 -2.75 1.72 13.34
CA ALA A 206 -3.50 0.59 13.86
C ALA A 206 -3.80 -0.42 12.75
N VAL A 207 -4.02 0.05 11.52
CA VAL A 207 -4.15 -0.81 10.35
C VAL A 207 -2.83 -1.54 10.07
N PHE A 208 -1.71 -0.82 9.93
CA PHE A 208 -0.43 -1.40 9.51
C PHE A 208 0.30 -2.23 10.55
N THR A 209 -0.14 -2.20 11.82
CA THR A 209 0.35 -3.15 12.84
C THR A 209 0.14 -4.62 12.43
N TYR A 210 -0.86 -4.88 11.59
CA TYR A 210 -1.19 -6.23 11.09
C TYR A 210 -0.66 -6.51 9.68
N PHE A 211 -0.07 -5.52 9.02
CA PHE A 211 0.47 -5.64 7.68
C PHE A 211 1.94 -6.03 7.83
N LYS A 212 2.32 -7.21 7.32
CA LYS A 212 3.72 -7.62 7.19
C LYS A 212 4.18 -7.38 5.76
N GLY A 213 5.50 -7.21 5.56
CA GLY A 213 6.07 -7.06 4.23
C GLY A 213 5.77 -5.71 3.57
N GLN A 214 5.52 -4.65 4.34
CA GLN A 214 5.18 -3.32 3.82
C GLN A 214 6.26 -2.65 2.95
N PHE A 215 7.46 -3.25 2.89
CA PHE A 215 8.64 -2.79 2.14
C PHE A 215 9.15 -3.82 1.12
N LEU A 216 8.35 -4.83 0.78
CA LEU A 216 8.71 -5.78 -0.26
C LEU A 216 8.80 -5.08 -1.63
N ALA A 217 9.85 -5.39 -2.38
CA ALA A 217 10.05 -4.85 -3.71
C ALA A 217 9.19 -5.57 -4.75
N VAL A 218 8.61 -4.82 -5.69
CA VAL A 218 7.82 -5.37 -6.80
C VAL A 218 8.68 -5.88 -7.97
N SER A 219 9.97 -5.53 -7.97
CA SER A 219 10.93 -5.97 -8.99
C SER A 219 12.09 -6.73 -8.34
N PRO A 220 12.52 -7.86 -8.92
CA PRO A 220 13.73 -8.55 -8.48
C PRO A 220 15.02 -7.83 -8.89
N ASP A 221 14.93 -6.79 -9.73
CA ASP A 221 16.08 -6.02 -10.20
C ASP A 221 16.82 -5.33 -9.03
N LYS A 222 18.14 -5.47 -8.98
CA LYS A 222 18.97 -4.98 -7.87
C LYS A 222 19.06 -3.45 -7.83
N GLU A 223 19.11 -2.81 -8.99
CA GLU A 223 19.17 -1.35 -9.09
C GLU A 223 17.84 -0.76 -8.63
N TYR A 224 16.73 -1.32 -9.09
CA TYR A 224 15.39 -0.97 -8.61
C TYR A 224 15.30 -1.06 -7.09
N GLN A 225 15.70 -2.19 -6.50
CA GLN A 225 15.62 -2.44 -5.05
C GLN A 225 16.47 -1.45 -4.25
N LYS A 226 17.71 -1.20 -4.70
CA LYS A 226 18.59 -0.20 -4.08
C LYS A 226 17.95 1.18 -4.10
N ASN A 227 17.46 1.61 -5.25
CA ASN A 227 16.84 2.93 -5.41
C ASN A 227 15.55 3.04 -4.58
N GLN A 228 14.75 1.97 -4.49
CA GLN A 228 13.56 1.94 -3.65
C GLN A 228 13.92 2.12 -2.17
N ILE A 229 14.92 1.40 -1.65
CA ILE A 229 15.34 1.53 -0.25
C ILE A 229 15.78 2.97 0.07
N GLU A 230 16.63 3.55 -0.77
CA GLU A 230 17.12 4.93 -0.58
C GLU A 230 16.00 5.95 -0.71
N LEU A 231 15.07 5.76 -1.66
CA LEU A 231 13.88 6.59 -1.83
C LEU A 231 13.01 6.56 -0.56
N LEU A 232 12.64 5.38 -0.08
CA LEU A 232 11.79 5.20 1.10
C LEU A 232 12.46 5.77 2.36
N LYS A 233 13.78 5.63 2.48
CA LYS A 233 14.58 6.21 3.57
C LYS A 233 14.58 7.75 3.50
N SER A 234 14.83 8.30 2.32
CA SER A 234 14.93 9.75 2.09
C SER A 234 13.61 10.48 2.32
N LEU A 235 12.50 9.86 1.93
CA LEU A 235 11.14 10.38 2.17
C LEU A 235 10.64 10.08 3.59
N GLY A 236 11.44 9.42 4.43
CA GLY A 236 11.07 9.09 5.80
C GLY A 236 9.91 8.11 5.91
N ILE A 237 9.69 7.27 4.90
CA ILE A 237 8.56 6.34 4.83
C ILE A 237 8.65 5.28 5.93
N TYR A 238 9.86 4.81 6.26
CA TYR A 238 10.04 3.90 7.39
C TYR A 238 9.47 4.48 8.70
N LYS A 239 9.60 5.79 8.92
CA LYS A 239 9.08 6.47 10.11
C LYS A 239 7.55 6.47 10.21
N VAL A 240 6.85 6.36 9.08
CA VAL A 240 5.37 6.22 9.05
C VAL A 240 4.96 4.89 9.69
N PHE A 241 5.79 3.85 9.54
CA PHE A 241 5.55 2.52 10.09
C PHE A 241 6.30 2.27 11.41
N GLU A 242 7.26 3.14 11.78
CA GLU A 242 7.97 3.08 13.05
C GLU A 242 7.22 3.86 14.16
N LYS A 243 7.13 3.24 15.35
CA LYS A 243 6.89 3.82 16.69
C LYS A 243 5.46 4.09 17.22
N LYS A 244 5.19 3.51 18.42
CA LYS A 244 4.24 3.78 19.54
C LYS A 244 2.78 4.15 19.25
N ILE A 245 1.86 3.18 19.36
CA ILE A 245 0.40 3.40 19.38
C ILE A 245 0.07 4.42 20.48
N LYS A 246 -0.38 5.62 20.12
CA LYS A 246 -0.88 6.61 21.08
C LYS A 246 -2.35 6.30 21.34
N ARG A 247 -2.62 5.34 22.22
CA ARG A 247 -4.00 5.11 22.69
C ARG A 247 -4.33 6.20 23.68
N LYS A 248 -5.49 6.85 23.50
CA LYS A 248 -6.14 7.62 24.55
C LYS A 248 -7.12 6.69 25.26
N LEU A 249 -7.00 6.55 26.57
CA LEU A 249 -7.86 5.70 27.37
C LEU A 249 -8.72 6.57 28.30
N LEU A 250 -9.99 6.77 27.95
CA LEU A 250 -10.94 7.36 28.89
C LEU A 250 -11.37 6.29 29.91
N ILE A 251 -11.03 6.51 31.19
CA ILE A 251 -11.56 5.68 32.29
C ILE A 251 -12.73 6.41 32.94
N VAL A 252 -13.92 5.79 32.87
CA VAL A 252 -15.14 6.35 33.43
C VAL A 252 -15.44 5.66 34.77
N SER A 253 -15.67 6.45 35.81
CA SER A 253 -16.14 6.00 37.11
C SER A 253 -17.58 6.50 37.33
N ASN A 254 -18.42 5.67 37.95
CA ASN A 254 -19.74 6.08 38.44
C ASN A 254 -19.67 6.79 39.81
N GLU A 255 -18.49 6.84 40.43
CA GLU A 255 -18.21 7.55 41.68
C GLU A 255 -17.29 8.75 41.45
N ILE A 256 -17.44 9.77 42.30
CA ILE A 256 -16.66 11.00 42.24
C ILE A 256 -15.18 10.70 42.54
N VAL A 257 -14.29 11.02 41.59
CA VAL A 257 -12.85 11.00 41.79
C VAL A 257 -12.46 12.28 42.55
N SER A 258 -12.06 12.13 43.81
CA SER A 258 -11.72 13.26 44.70
C SER A 258 -10.47 12.94 45.53
N ARG A 259 -9.99 13.88 46.36
CA ARG A 259 -8.87 13.65 47.29
C ARG A 259 -9.20 12.60 48.37
N GLU A 260 -10.47 12.50 48.76
CA GLU A 260 -10.97 11.51 49.70
C GLU A 260 -11.87 10.55 48.93
N MET A 261 -11.26 9.47 48.43
CA MET A 261 -11.94 8.47 47.61
C MET A 261 -11.82 7.07 48.22
N ALA A 262 -12.86 6.27 48.04
CA ALA A 262 -12.92 4.86 48.42
C ALA A 262 -13.51 4.04 47.26
N GLY A 263 -13.56 2.72 47.39
CA GLY A 263 -14.33 1.87 46.48
C GLY A 263 -13.92 1.94 45.00
N PRO A 264 -14.88 1.95 44.06
CA PRO A 264 -14.65 2.15 42.63
C PRO A 264 -13.78 3.35 42.26
N ALA A 265 -13.96 4.52 42.89
CA ALA A 265 -13.19 5.73 42.56
C ALA A 265 -11.68 5.56 42.75
N ILE A 266 -11.24 4.96 43.86
CA ILE A 266 -9.82 4.73 44.12
C ILE A 266 -9.21 3.70 43.15
N ARG A 267 -9.98 2.71 42.69
CA ARG A 267 -9.51 1.73 41.69
C ARG A 267 -9.32 2.37 40.33
N VAL A 268 -10.29 3.16 39.88
CA VAL A 268 -10.21 3.90 38.61
C VAL A 268 -9.02 4.87 38.62
N TRP A 269 -8.81 5.60 39.72
CA TRP A 269 -7.64 6.47 39.86
C TRP A 269 -6.32 5.71 39.77
N ASN A 270 -6.19 4.57 40.46
CA ASN A 270 -4.96 3.77 40.40
C ASN A 270 -4.73 3.15 39.02
N PHE A 271 -5.79 2.66 38.35
CA PHE A 271 -5.67 2.23 36.96
C PHE A 271 -5.22 3.37 36.06
N ALA A 272 -5.82 4.55 36.20
CA ALA A 272 -5.43 5.71 35.40
C ALA A 272 -3.97 6.08 35.62
N LYS A 273 -3.53 6.12 36.87
CA LYS A 273 -2.15 6.43 37.24
C LYS A 273 -1.15 5.45 36.61
N ILE A 274 -1.38 4.14 36.77
CA ILE A 274 -0.49 3.11 36.21
C ILE A 274 -0.50 3.14 34.68
N LEU A 275 -1.69 3.24 34.07
CA LEU A 275 -1.80 3.23 32.61
C LEU A 275 -1.24 4.51 31.98
N SER A 276 -1.28 5.64 32.68
CA SER A 276 -0.71 6.92 32.20
C SER A 276 0.80 6.89 31.99
N GLU A 277 1.51 5.91 32.59
CA GLU A 277 2.94 5.68 32.34
C GLU A 277 3.21 5.14 30.93
N TYR A 278 2.21 4.51 30.31
CA TYR A 278 2.36 3.79 29.04
C TYR A 278 1.55 4.41 27.90
N ILE A 279 0.41 5.03 28.20
CA ILE A 279 -0.55 5.58 27.25
C ILE A 279 -1.13 6.90 27.76
N ASP A 280 -1.78 7.66 26.89
CA ASP A 280 -2.50 8.88 27.28
C ASP A 280 -3.81 8.44 27.95
N VAL A 281 -4.05 8.80 29.22
CA VAL A 281 -5.23 8.41 30.01
C VAL A 281 -6.00 9.63 30.45
#